data_AF-A0A6A5E968-F1
#
_entry.id   AF-A0A6A5E968-F1
#
_cell.length_a   1.000
_cell.length_b   1.000
_cell.length_c   1.000
_cell.angle_alpha   90.00
_cell.angle_beta   90.00
_cell.angle_gamma   90.00
#
_symmetry.space_group_name_H-M   'P 1'
#
loop_
_entity.id
_entity.type
_entity.pdbx_description
1 polymer ?
#
loop_
_entity_poly.entity_id
_entity_poly.type
_entity_poly.pdbx_seq_one_letter_code
_entity_poly.pdbx_strand_id
1 'polypeptide(L)'
;MSLELEFLTELRHPLKLTPAVVGTNKSFLEVLAFNSDQAAMAAPNSAERKACWDARDQLWKCLDDSGDKAASCQKFQSKFEANCPAQWVKYFTKRRDFLKYKDKMQTEGFTPAEGPQQPS
;
A
#
# COMPACT_ATOMS: atom_id res chain seq x y z
N MET A 1 7.12 20.58 -18.73
CA MET A 1 5.97 20.79 -17.83
C MET A 1 4.70 20.47 -18.61
N SER A 2 4.22 19.22 -18.64
CA SER A 2 2.89 18.88 -19.21
C SER A 2 2.48 17.39 -19.11
N LEU A 3 2.90 16.64 -18.08
CA LEU A 3 2.51 15.21 -17.99
C LEU A 3 2.23 14.73 -16.55
N GLU A 4 1.73 15.60 -15.66
CA GLU A 4 1.45 15.23 -14.26
C GLU A 4 -0.01 15.42 -13.83
N LEU A 5 -0.94 15.56 -14.79
CA LEU A 5 -2.35 15.84 -14.49
C LEU A 5 -3.39 14.92 -15.14
N GLU A 6 -3.01 13.73 -15.66
CA GLU A 6 -3.99 12.80 -16.24
C GLU A 6 -4.24 11.53 -15.42
N PHE A 7 -3.52 11.29 -14.32
CA PHE A 7 -3.60 10.00 -13.62
C PHE A 7 -4.66 9.89 -12.50
N LEU A 8 -5.49 10.91 -12.27
CA LEU A 8 -6.41 10.95 -11.11
C LEU A 8 -7.92 10.97 -11.43
N THR A 9 -8.35 10.68 -12.67
CA THR A 9 -9.78 10.68 -13.02
C THR A 9 -10.38 9.32 -13.42
N GLU A 10 -9.57 8.27 -13.61
CA GLU A 10 -10.04 6.96 -14.12
C GLU A 10 -10.33 5.91 -13.02
N LEU A 11 -10.97 6.28 -11.91
CA LEU A 11 -11.52 5.30 -10.95
C LEU A 11 -12.90 5.71 -10.39
N ARG A 12 -13.72 6.38 -11.21
CA ARG A 12 -15.13 6.67 -10.90
C ARG A 12 -16.06 6.18 -12.00
N HIS A 13 -16.03 4.88 -12.27
CA HIS A 13 -17.09 4.22 -13.04
C HIS A 13 -18.10 3.52 -12.10
N PRO A 14 -19.41 3.74 -12.28
CA PRO A 14 -20.45 3.20 -11.43
C PRO A 14 -20.74 1.73 -11.78
N LEU A 15 -20.60 0.84 -10.80
CA LEU A 15 -21.12 -0.52 -10.87
C LEU A 15 -22.65 -0.47 -11.04
N LYS A 16 -23.12 -0.86 -12.23
CA LYS A 16 -24.53 -1.12 -12.52
C LYS A 16 -24.96 -2.39 -11.77
N LEU A 17 -25.92 -2.28 -10.86
CA LEU A 17 -26.61 -3.43 -10.27
C LEU A 17 -27.60 -4.01 -11.28
N THR A 18 -27.58 -5.34 -11.45
CA THR A 18 -28.66 -6.12 -12.07
C THR A 18 -29.41 -6.91 -10.98
N PRO A 19 -30.73 -7.15 -11.10
CA PRO A 19 -31.50 -7.86 -10.08
C PRO A 19 -31.65 -9.36 -10.35
N ALA A 20 -31.76 -10.09 -9.24
CA ALA A 20 -32.45 -11.36 -9.00
C ALA A 20 -31.96 -12.65 -9.68
N VAL A 21 -31.34 -13.52 -8.86
CA VAL A 21 -31.52 -14.97 -8.92
C VAL A 21 -32.07 -15.44 -7.56
N VAL A 22 -33.29 -15.98 -7.58
CA VAL A 22 -33.95 -16.67 -6.47
C VAL A 22 -33.39 -18.09 -6.42
N GLY A 23 -32.85 -18.50 -5.27
CA GLY A 23 -32.28 -19.84 -5.08
C GLY A 23 -32.24 -20.27 -3.61
N THR A 24 -33.33 -20.93 -3.19
CA THR A 24 -33.50 -21.90 -2.10
C THR A 24 -32.68 -21.80 -0.80
N ASN A 25 -33.43 -21.55 0.28
CA ASN A 25 -33.19 -21.90 1.68
C ASN A 25 -32.38 -23.19 1.91
N LYS A 26 -31.15 -23.06 2.44
CA LYS A 26 -30.66 -23.85 3.60
C LYS A 26 -29.28 -23.40 4.12
N SER A 27 -29.09 -22.14 4.49
CA SER A 27 -27.94 -21.74 5.35
C SER A 27 -27.96 -20.27 5.80
N PHE A 28 -29.11 -19.59 5.80
CA PHE A 28 -29.12 -18.16 6.14
C PHE A 28 -28.81 -17.90 7.63
N LEU A 29 -29.11 -18.85 8.52
CA LEU A 29 -28.69 -18.77 9.93
C LEU A 29 -27.24 -19.24 10.18
N GLU A 30 -26.67 -20.12 9.35
CA GLU A 30 -25.27 -20.55 9.48
C GLU A 30 -24.28 -19.52 8.92
N VAL A 31 -24.66 -18.74 7.90
CA VAL A 31 -23.84 -17.62 7.40
C VAL A 31 -23.71 -16.50 8.45
N LEU A 32 -24.72 -16.31 9.30
CA LEU A 32 -24.66 -15.32 10.39
C LEU A 32 -23.69 -15.72 11.51
N ALA A 33 -23.55 -17.02 11.78
CA ALA A 33 -22.57 -17.53 12.76
C ALA A 33 -21.12 -17.50 12.23
N PHE A 34 -20.93 -17.55 10.91
CA PHE A 34 -19.61 -17.41 10.27
C PHE A 34 -19.11 -15.96 10.21
N ASN A 35 -19.98 -14.98 10.48
CA ASN A 35 -19.72 -13.54 10.41
C ASN A 35 -19.65 -12.87 11.79
N SER A 36 -19.05 -13.54 12.78
CA SER A 36 -18.82 -12.93 14.10
C SER A 36 -17.35 -12.61 14.40
N ASP A 37 -16.42 -13.04 13.53
CA ASP A 37 -14.97 -12.79 13.69
C ASP A 37 -14.37 -11.88 12.60
N GLN A 38 -15.18 -10.97 12.03
CA GLN A 38 -14.72 -10.05 10.99
C GLN A 38 -14.73 -8.60 11.48
N ALA A 39 -13.85 -8.28 12.44
CA ALA A 39 -13.40 -6.92 12.72
C ALA A 39 -12.49 -6.34 11.61
N ALA A 40 -12.49 -6.96 10.42
CA ALA A 40 -11.60 -6.67 9.30
C ALA A 40 -12.32 -6.13 8.05
N MET A 41 -13.58 -5.66 8.16
CA MET A 41 -14.28 -4.98 7.05
C MET A 41 -15.12 -3.77 7.52
N ALA A 42 -14.80 -3.16 8.65
CA ALA A 42 -15.19 -1.77 8.86
C ALA A 42 -14.23 -0.92 8.04
N ALA A 43 -14.74 -0.14 7.08
CA ALA A 43 -13.93 0.91 6.46
C ALA A 43 -13.35 1.75 7.60
N PRO A 44 -12.01 1.87 7.73
CA PRO A 44 -11.40 2.55 8.85
C PRO A 44 -11.98 3.95 8.92
N ASN A 45 -12.37 4.35 10.12
CA ASN A 45 -12.97 5.65 10.35
C ASN A 45 -11.99 6.75 9.90
N SER A 46 -12.47 7.94 9.51
CA SER A 46 -11.58 8.99 8.97
C SER A 46 -10.43 9.34 9.92
N ALA A 47 -10.64 9.28 11.24
CA ALA A 47 -9.62 9.48 12.25
C ALA A 47 -8.62 8.32 12.35
N GLU A 48 -9.05 7.06 12.24
CA GLU A 48 -8.14 5.88 12.20
C GLU A 48 -7.21 5.96 10.98
N ARG A 49 -7.74 6.37 9.83
CA ARG A 49 -6.94 6.58 8.61
C ARG A 49 -5.89 7.66 8.83
N LYS A 50 -6.29 8.79 9.45
CA LYS A 50 -5.36 9.88 9.76
C LYS A 50 -4.28 9.40 10.73
N ALA A 51 -4.64 8.70 11.81
CA ALA A 51 -3.69 8.15 12.77
C ALA A 51 -2.69 7.18 12.12
N CYS A 52 -3.15 6.33 11.20
CA CYS A 52 -2.27 5.46 10.43
C CYS A 52 -1.28 6.26 9.56
N TRP A 53 -1.74 7.29 8.86
CA TRP A 53 -0.86 8.14 8.05
C TRP A 53 0.13 8.95 8.91
N ASP A 54 -0.29 9.43 10.08
CA ASP A 54 0.60 10.14 11.01
C ASP A 54 1.67 9.18 11.59
N ALA A 55 1.30 7.94 11.94
CA ALA A 55 2.24 6.90 12.38
C ALA A 55 3.20 6.47 11.27
N ARG A 56 2.71 6.42 10.03
CA ARG A 56 3.52 6.22 8.83
C ARG A 56 4.57 7.32 8.74
N ASP A 57 4.18 8.58 8.71
CA ASP A 57 5.14 9.67 8.47
C ASP A 57 6.22 9.75 9.55
N GLN A 58 5.90 9.42 10.80
CA GLN A 58 6.88 9.28 11.88
C GLN A 58 7.90 8.16 11.64
N LEU A 59 7.45 6.98 11.20
CA LEU A 59 8.35 5.86 10.89
C LEU A 59 9.26 6.19 9.71
N TRP A 60 8.74 6.83 8.66
CA TRP A 60 9.53 7.20 7.48
C TRP A 60 10.57 8.24 7.84
N LYS A 61 10.19 9.29 8.57
CA LYS A 61 11.13 10.31 9.06
C LYS A 61 12.28 9.69 9.85
N CYS A 62 11.99 8.75 10.74
CA CYS A 62 13.02 8.05 11.51
C CYS A 62 13.96 7.23 10.60
N LEU A 63 13.44 6.58 9.56
CA LEU A 63 14.25 5.79 8.63
C LEU A 63 15.14 6.67 7.75
N ASP A 64 14.62 7.81 7.30
CA ASP A 64 15.39 8.79 6.52
C ASP A 64 16.52 9.38 7.36
N ASP A 65 16.25 9.74 8.63
CA ASP A 65 17.25 10.27 9.56
C ASP A 65 18.33 9.22 9.96
N SER A 66 17.94 7.95 10.05
CA SER A 66 18.84 6.86 10.50
C SER A 66 19.60 6.17 9.37
N GLY A 67 19.29 6.48 8.12
CA GLY A 67 19.83 5.80 6.95
C GLY A 67 19.39 4.33 6.90
N ASP A 68 18.08 4.09 7.03
CA ASP A 68 17.44 2.77 6.93
C ASP A 68 17.75 1.76 8.03
N LYS A 69 18.20 2.22 9.20
CA LYS A 69 18.38 1.34 10.36
C LYS A 69 17.05 1.03 11.00
N ALA A 70 16.36 -0.01 10.50
CA ALA A 70 15.07 -0.47 11.02
C ALA A 70 15.11 -0.74 12.55
N ALA A 71 16.26 -1.20 13.06
CA ALA A 71 16.47 -1.43 14.50
C ALA A 71 16.28 -0.16 15.35
N SER A 72 16.69 1.01 14.85
CA SER A 72 16.55 2.29 15.55
C SER A 72 15.10 2.79 15.59
N CYS A 73 14.28 2.37 14.62
CA CYS A 73 12.91 2.84 14.42
C CYS A 73 11.84 1.82 14.80
N GLN A 74 12.21 0.71 15.47
CA GLN A 74 11.29 -0.36 15.86
C GLN A 74 10.07 0.16 16.64
N LYS A 75 10.27 1.14 17.54
CA LYS A 75 9.19 1.76 18.32
C LYS A 75 8.11 2.38 17.42
N PHE A 76 8.51 3.02 16.33
CA PHE A 76 7.58 3.59 15.35
C PHE A 76 6.97 2.52 14.45
N GLN A 77 7.72 1.45 14.16
CA GLN A 77 7.22 0.30 13.41
C GLN A 77 6.08 -0.40 14.14
N SER A 78 6.24 -0.70 15.44
CA SER A 78 5.16 -1.29 16.24
C SER A 78 3.93 -0.38 16.32
N LYS A 79 4.12 0.95 16.40
CA LYS A 79 3.00 1.91 16.33
C LYS A 79 2.32 1.92 14.96
N PHE A 80 3.08 1.81 13.88
CA PHE A 80 2.54 1.77 12.53
C PHE A 80 1.70 0.50 12.32
N GLU A 81 2.20 -0.66 12.76
CA GLU A 81 1.46 -1.93 12.69
C GLU A 81 0.22 -1.97 13.59
N ALA A 82 0.25 -1.28 14.75
CA ALA A 82 -0.89 -1.19 15.65
C ALA A 82 -2.00 -0.24 15.15
N ASN A 83 -1.63 0.85 14.48
CA ASN A 83 -2.59 1.87 14.02
C ASN A 83 -3.08 1.64 12.58
N CYS A 84 -2.38 0.82 11.79
CA CYS A 84 -2.70 0.59 10.38
C CYS A 84 -3.22 -0.82 10.13
N PRO A 85 -4.20 -0.99 9.23
CA PRO A 85 -4.57 -2.31 8.73
C PRO A 85 -3.38 -3.03 8.09
N ALA A 86 -3.25 -4.34 8.30
CA ALA A 86 -2.14 -5.14 7.80
C ALA A 86 -1.95 -5.06 6.26
N GLN A 87 -3.05 -4.86 5.51
CA GLN A 87 -3.00 -4.64 4.06
C GLN A 87 -2.27 -3.34 3.69
N TRP A 88 -2.52 -2.27 4.43
CA TRP A 88 -1.88 -0.98 4.20
C TRP A 88 -0.41 -1.01 4.59
N VAL A 89 -0.06 -1.67 5.71
CA VAL A 89 1.33 -1.90 6.12
C VAL A 89 2.10 -2.56 4.98
N LYS A 90 1.59 -3.68 4.44
CA LYS A 90 2.21 -4.36 3.28
C LYS A 90 2.37 -3.46 2.07
N TYR A 91 1.33 -2.70 1.72
CA TYR A 91 1.37 -1.79 0.57
C TYR A 91 2.43 -0.70 0.74
N PHE A 92 2.45 -0.03 1.90
CA PHE A 92 3.36 1.08 2.15
C PHE A 92 4.83 0.65 2.23
N THR A 93 5.12 -0.51 2.82
CA THR A 93 6.48 -1.07 2.85
C THR A 93 7.00 -1.31 1.43
N LYS A 94 6.22 -2.03 0.59
CA LYS A 94 6.58 -2.26 -0.81
C LYS A 94 6.79 -0.96 -1.59
N ARG A 95 5.94 0.05 -1.33
CA ARG A 95 6.05 1.35 -1.99
C ARG A 95 7.34 2.09 -1.60
N ARG A 96 7.78 2.00 -0.34
CA ARG A 96 9.06 2.59 0.07
C ARG A 96 10.24 1.90 -0.63
N ASP A 97 10.27 0.57 -0.65
CA ASP A 97 11.34 -0.19 -1.31
C ASP A 97 11.44 0.16 -2.80
N PHE A 98 10.29 0.26 -3.47
CA PHE A 98 10.22 0.70 -4.86
C PHE A 98 10.75 2.12 -5.06
N LEU A 99 10.39 3.08 -4.18
CA LEU A 99 10.89 4.45 -4.28
C LEU A 99 12.40 4.52 -4.10
N LYS A 100 12.96 3.74 -3.18
CA LYS A 100 14.41 3.66 -2.97
C LYS A 100 15.13 3.01 -4.14
N TYR A 101 14.55 1.97 -4.71
CA TYR A 101 15.09 1.36 -5.93
C TYR A 101 15.08 2.36 -7.11
N LYS A 102 13.96 3.06 -7.30
CA LYS A 102 13.84 4.09 -8.32
C LYS A 102 14.88 5.19 -8.15
N ASP A 103 15.07 5.66 -6.91
CA ASP A 103 16.07 6.68 -6.58
C ASP A 103 17.49 6.21 -6.95
N LYS A 104 17.87 5.00 -6.56
CA LYS A 104 19.16 4.39 -6.95
C LYS A 104 19.36 4.32 -8.45
N MET A 105 18.36 3.89 -9.20
CA MET A 105 18.43 3.83 -10.66
C MET A 105 18.55 5.21 -11.31
N GLN A 106 17.95 6.25 -10.71
CA GLN A 106 18.08 7.62 -11.18
C GLN A 106 19.47 8.20 -10.84
N THR A 107 20.03 7.87 -9.69
CA THR A 107 21.35 8.38 -9.25
C THR A 107 22.52 7.65 -9.90
N GLU A 108 22.43 6.35 -10.11
CA GLU A 108 23.55 5.53 -10.62
C GLU A 108 23.72 5.64 -12.13
N GLY A 109 22.75 6.21 -12.85
CA GLY A 109 22.81 6.41 -14.29
C GLY A 109 22.79 5.09 -15.06
N PHE A 110 22.32 5.15 -16.30
CA PHE A 110 22.40 4.01 -17.20
C PHE A 110 23.86 3.88 -17.68
N THR A 111 24.61 2.90 -17.19
CA THR A 111 25.86 2.49 -17.82
C THR A 111 25.52 1.50 -18.95
N PRO A 112 25.66 1.87 -20.23
CA PRO A 112 25.57 0.90 -21.31
C PRO A 112 26.68 -0.12 -21.09
N ALA A 113 26.33 -1.40 -21.05
CA ALA A 113 27.35 -2.44 -21.11
C ALA A 113 28.10 -2.29 -22.44
N GLU A 114 29.43 -2.11 -22.38
CA GLU A 114 30.30 -2.05 -23.55
C GLU A 114 30.03 -3.28 -24.42
N GLY A 115 29.36 -3.09 -25.56
CA GLY A 115 29.14 -4.17 -26.52
C GLY A 115 30.48 -4.62 -27.11
N PRO A 116 30.59 -5.86 -27.62
CA PRO A 116 31.84 -6.33 -28.23
C PRO A 116 32.22 -5.41 -29.39
N GLN A 117 33.36 -4.72 -29.28
CA GLN A 117 33.92 -3.96 -30.40
C GLN A 117 34.25 -4.94 -31.52
N GLN A 118 33.52 -4.85 -32.64
CA GLN A 118 33.89 -5.55 -33.86
C GLN A 118 35.03 -4.77 -34.53
N PRO A 119 36.25 -5.32 -34.62
CA PRO A 119 37.33 -4.69 -35.36
C PRO A 119 37.01 -4.72 -36.86
N SER A 120 37.15 -3.55 -37.49
CA SER A 120 36.99 -3.30 -38.93
C SER A 120 38.07 -3.95 -39.78
#